data_AF-A0A7X5ZNX2-F1
#
_entry.id   AF-A0A7X5ZNX2-F1
#
_cell.length_a   1.000
_cell.length_b   1.000
_cell.length_c   1.000
_cell.angle_alpha   90.00
_cell.angle_beta   90.00
_cell.angle_gamma   90.00
#
_symmetry.space_group_name_H-M   'P 1'
#
loop_
_entity.id
_entity.type
_entity.pdbx_description
1 polymer ?
#
loop_
_entity_poly.entity_id
_entity_poly.type
_entity_poly.pdbx_seq_one_letter_code
_entity_poly.pdbx_strand_id
1 'polypeptide(L)'
;MAKIMTTARFGPQTVRVQAAQYDGGPRTVAFSAPLRLSEDDMVAALFRAAEIGLEADELDDLEFVREMVADQVINAGLDQINEAYARMCALEPGTVMHEFTNAMRQAVRRAFAPALVPTPRTRPASDRRALATAAG
;
A
#
# COMPACT_ATOMS: atom_id res chain seq x y z
N MET A 1 -24.90 18.59 -10.72
CA MET A 1 -23.84 18.64 -9.69
C MET A 1 -22.47 18.64 -10.38
N ALA A 2 -21.69 19.70 -10.24
CA ALA A 2 -20.36 19.79 -10.84
C ALA A 2 -19.31 19.18 -9.90
N LYS A 3 -18.64 18.11 -10.33
CA LYS A 3 -17.46 17.58 -9.64
C LYS A 3 -16.29 18.50 -9.96
N ILE A 4 -15.79 19.23 -8.97
CA ILE A 4 -14.54 19.99 -9.13
C ILE A 4 -13.41 19.02 -8.82
N MET A 5 -12.66 18.62 -9.86
CA MET A 5 -11.47 17.81 -9.72
C MET A 5 -10.26 18.74 -9.76
N THR A 6 -9.63 18.94 -8.60
CA THR A 6 -8.42 19.75 -8.51
C THR A 6 -7.23 18.82 -8.39
N THR A 7 -6.26 18.99 -9.28
CA THR A 7 -5.01 18.23 -9.26
C THR A 7 -3.95 19.10 -8.62
N ALA A 8 -3.38 18.66 -7.49
CA ALA A 8 -2.25 19.33 -6.84
C ALA A 8 -0.98 18.48 -7.05
N ARG A 9 0.14 19.14 -7.30
CA ARG A 9 1.46 18.48 -7.44
C ARG A 9 2.28 18.74 -6.18
N PHE A 10 2.77 17.66 -5.58
CA PHE A 10 3.72 17.69 -4.47
C PHE A 10 4.96 16.89 -4.90
N GLY A 11 6.02 17.58 -5.32
CA GLY A 11 7.22 16.92 -5.87
C GLY A 11 6.91 16.07 -7.12
N PRO A 12 7.47 14.85 -7.26
CA PRO A 12 7.19 13.97 -8.40
C PRO A 12 5.83 13.27 -8.33
N GLN A 13 5.08 13.42 -7.22
CA GLN A 13 3.81 12.73 -7.02
C GLN A 13 2.62 13.62 -7.42
N THR A 14 1.62 13.00 -8.08
CA THR A 14 0.37 13.67 -8.46
C THR A 14 -0.73 13.23 -7.51
N VAL A 15 -1.32 14.17 -6.78
CA VAL A 15 -2.42 13.93 -5.85
C VAL A 15 -3.73 14.35 -6.52
N ARG A 16 -4.72 13.45 -6.52
CA ARG A 16 -6.08 13.77 -6.96
C ARG A 16 -6.92 14.14 -5.74
N VAL A 17 -7.44 15.36 -5.73
CA VAL A 17 -8.35 15.83 -4.69
C VAL A 17 -9.76 15.84 -5.25
N GLN A 18 -10.65 15.10 -4.60
CA GLN A 18 -12.08 15.10 -4.91
C GLN A 18 -12.82 15.78 -3.75
N ALA A 19 -13.27 17.01 -3.95
CA ALA A 19 -14.11 17.71 -2.99
C ALA A 19 -15.58 17.43 -3.33
N ALA A 20 -16.30 16.75 -2.43
CA ALA A 20 -17.75 16.65 -2.50
C ALA A 20 -18.35 17.89 -1.79
N GLN A 21 -19.12 18.69 -2.50
CA GLN A 21 -19.95 19.73 -1.88
C GLN A 21 -21.13 19.04 -1.18
N TYR A 22 -21.00 18.80 0.13
CA TYR A 22 -22.11 18.44 1.01
C TYR A 22 -22.51 19.69 1.80
N ASP A 23 -23.78 20.07 1.73
CA ASP A 23 -24.35 21.16 2.52
C ASP A 23 -24.24 20.84 4.02
N GLY A 24 -23.56 21.72 4.76
CA GLY A 24 -23.67 21.81 6.23
C GLY A 24 -22.81 20.87 7.10
N GLY A 25 -22.11 19.88 6.54
CA GLY A 25 -21.21 18.99 7.29
C GLY A 25 -19.74 19.45 7.29
N PRO A 26 -18.90 18.97 8.23
CA PRO A 26 -17.45 19.21 8.17
C PRO A 26 -16.92 18.77 6.81
N ARG A 27 -16.14 19.64 6.16
CA ARG A 27 -15.60 19.37 4.82
C ARG A 27 -14.60 18.23 4.90
N THR A 28 -14.97 17.05 4.44
CA THR A 28 -14.05 15.91 4.30
C THR A 28 -13.27 16.04 3.00
N VAL A 29 -11.95 15.92 3.08
CA VAL A 29 -11.07 15.82 1.90
C VAL A 29 -10.49 14.41 1.89
N ALA A 30 -10.81 13.65 0.85
CA ALA A 30 -10.20 12.34 0.65
C ALA A 30 -8.90 12.51 -0.15
N PHE A 31 -7.80 12.03 0.41
CA PHE A 31 -6.51 11.95 -0.26
C PHE A 31 -6.25 10.48 -0.64
N SER A 32 -5.98 10.24 -1.92
CA SER A 32 -5.53 8.94 -2.40
C SER A 32 -4.15 9.10 -3.03
N ALA A 33 -3.15 8.45 -2.46
CA ALA A 33 -1.81 8.36 -3.03
C ALA A 33 -1.51 6.87 -3.31
N PRO A 34 -1.22 6.48 -4.57
CA PRO A 34 -0.83 5.12 -4.86
C PRO A 34 0.56 4.87 -4.27
N LEU A 35 0.64 4.02 -3.25
CA LEU A 35 1.89 3.58 -2.66
C LEU A 35 2.31 2.25 -3.27
N ARG A 36 3.62 2.08 -3.50
CA ARG A 36 4.19 0.79 -3.86
C ARG A 36 4.91 0.24 -2.65
N LEU A 37 4.38 -0.85 -2.12
CA LEU A 37 4.99 -1.61 -1.03
C LEU A 37 5.51 -2.92 -1.59
N SER A 38 6.72 -3.28 -1.22
CA SER A 38 7.22 -4.64 -1.42
C SER A 38 6.57 -5.61 -0.43
N GLU A 39 6.69 -6.91 -0.68
CA GLU A 39 6.28 -7.93 0.29
C GLU A 39 6.98 -7.71 1.64
N ASP A 40 8.28 -7.41 1.60
CA ASP A 40 9.09 -7.17 2.78
C ASP A 40 8.63 -5.94 3.58
N ASP A 41 8.19 -4.87 2.92
CA ASP A 41 7.64 -3.68 3.60
C ASP A 41 6.35 -4.02 4.34
N MET A 42 5.48 -4.83 3.72
CA MET A 42 4.22 -5.26 4.33
C MET A 42 4.48 -6.19 5.53
N VAL A 43 5.49 -7.05 5.44
CA VAL A 43 5.89 -7.93 6.56
C VAL A 43 6.52 -7.10 7.67
N ALA A 44 7.36 -6.12 7.35
CA ALA A 44 7.95 -5.21 8.34
C ALA A 44 6.88 -4.37 9.06
N ALA A 45 5.82 -3.98 8.36
CA ALA A 45 4.66 -3.32 8.96
C ALA A 45 3.97 -4.23 10.01
N LEU A 46 3.73 -5.51 9.69
CA LEU A 46 3.19 -6.47 10.66
C LEU A 46 4.17 -6.77 11.80
N PHE A 47 5.46 -6.84 11.52
CA PHE A 47 6.49 -7.03 12.54
C PHE A 47 6.45 -5.91 13.59
N ARG A 48 6.30 -4.65 13.16
CA ARG A 48 6.10 -3.52 14.06
C ARG A 48 4.82 -3.66 14.88
N ALA A 49 3.74 -4.15 14.28
CA ALA A 49 2.50 -4.45 15.02
C ALA A 49 2.72 -5.57 16.05
N ALA A 50 3.54 -6.57 15.76
CA ALA A 50 3.92 -7.62 16.73
C ALA A 50 4.77 -7.10 17.88
N GLU A 51 5.64 -6.12 17.65
CA GLU A 51 6.37 -5.44 18.72
C GLU A 51 5.44 -4.76 19.74
N ILE A 52 4.18 -4.48 19.37
CA ILE A 52 3.16 -3.83 20.23
C ILE A 52 1.98 -4.74 20.60
N GLY A 53 2.02 -6.02 20.23
CA GLY A 53 1.05 -7.03 20.70
C GLY A 53 0.16 -7.68 19.64
N LEU A 54 0.51 -7.64 18.34
CA LEU A 54 -0.11 -8.51 17.35
C LEU A 54 0.20 -9.98 17.67
N GLU A 55 -0.85 -10.80 17.79
CA GLU A 55 -0.77 -12.22 18.10
C GLU A 55 -0.87 -13.10 16.84
N ALA A 56 -0.49 -14.38 16.97
CA ALA A 56 -0.39 -15.28 15.82
C ALA A 56 -1.75 -15.74 15.27
N ASP A 57 -2.76 -15.86 16.11
CA ASP A 57 -4.13 -16.21 15.71
C ASP A 57 -4.81 -15.10 14.90
N GLU A 58 -4.41 -13.85 15.10
CA GLU A 58 -4.89 -12.71 14.33
C GLU A 58 -4.40 -12.74 12.85
N LEU A 59 -3.34 -13.50 12.54
CA LEU A 59 -2.83 -13.62 11.17
C LEU A 59 -3.71 -14.47 10.23
N ASP A 60 -4.63 -15.26 10.79
CA ASP A 60 -5.56 -16.06 9.98
C ASP A 60 -6.71 -15.21 9.40
N ASP A 61 -7.00 -14.04 10.00
CA ASP A 61 -7.93 -13.07 9.46
C ASP A 61 -7.25 -12.18 8.40
N LEU A 62 -7.44 -12.54 7.14
CA LEU A 62 -6.83 -11.83 6.01
C LEU A 62 -7.37 -10.40 5.81
N GLU A 63 -8.56 -10.07 6.31
CA GLU A 63 -9.07 -8.71 6.25
C GLU A 63 -8.36 -7.85 7.29
N PHE A 64 -8.27 -8.34 8.52
CA PHE A 64 -7.50 -7.72 9.59
C PHE A 64 -6.03 -7.50 9.20
N VAL A 65 -5.39 -8.49 8.57
CA VAL A 65 -4.01 -8.34 8.07
C VAL A 65 -3.87 -7.17 7.10
N ARG A 66 -4.84 -6.97 6.18
CA ARG A 66 -4.81 -5.85 5.23
C ARG A 66 -4.99 -4.52 5.93
N GLU A 67 -5.95 -4.44 6.86
CA GLU A 67 -6.21 -3.25 7.65
C GLU A 67 -4.99 -2.88 8.49
N MET A 68 -4.38 -3.85 9.15
CA MET A 68 -3.19 -3.66 9.97
C MET A 68 -2.02 -3.12 9.15
N VAL A 69 -1.73 -3.72 7.99
CA VAL A 69 -0.68 -3.21 7.08
C VAL A 69 -0.98 -1.76 6.67
N ALA A 70 -2.22 -1.46 6.30
CA ALA A 70 -2.61 -0.11 5.90
C ALA A 70 -2.47 0.88 7.07
N ASP A 71 -2.92 0.51 8.28
CA ASP A 71 -2.83 1.34 9.48
C ASP A 71 -1.38 1.66 9.83
N GLN A 72 -0.50 0.65 9.82
CA GLN A 72 0.92 0.82 10.09
C GLN A 72 1.59 1.74 9.05
N VAL A 73 1.27 1.57 7.77
CA VAL A 73 1.80 2.41 6.68
C VAL A 73 1.35 3.86 6.81
N ILE A 74 0.08 4.08 7.14
CA ILE A 74 -0.51 5.43 7.27
C ILE A 74 0.01 6.14 8.51
N ASN A 75 0.07 5.44 9.65
CA ASN A 75 0.36 6.04 10.95
C ASN A 75 1.86 6.08 11.28
N ALA A 76 2.62 5.04 10.92
CA ALA A 76 4.07 5.00 11.16
C ALA A 76 4.87 5.68 10.06
N GLY A 77 4.37 5.58 8.81
CA GLY A 77 5.10 6.01 7.63
C GLY A 77 6.23 5.06 7.22
N LEU A 78 6.77 5.28 6.01
CA LEU A 78 7.76 4.39 5.40
C LEU A 78 9.11 4.35 6.13
N ASP A 79 9.54 5.45 6.75
CA ASP A 79 10.83 5.49 7.46
C ASP A 79 10.84 4.51 8.63
N GLN A 80 9.75 4.47 9.41
CA GLN A 80 9.62 3.53 10.53
C GLN A 80 9.46 2.09 10.05
N ILE A 81 8.83 1.87 8.90
CA ILE A 81 8.76 0.54 8.28
C ILE A 81 10.14 0.06 7.85
N ASN A 82 10.97 0.94 7.28
CA ASN A 82 12.35 0.60 6.91
C ASN A 82 13.21 0.26 8.14
N GLU A 83 13.03 0.98 9.25
CA GLU A 83 13.70 0.65 10.51
C GLU A 83 13.23 -0.71 11.08
N ALA A 84 11.92 -0.98 11.02
CA ALA A 84 11.36 -2.26 11.41
C ALA A 84 11.90 -3.40 10.53
N TYR A 85 12.03 -3.17 9.23
CA TYR A 85 12.65 -4.11 8.30
C TYR A 85 14.09 -4.42 8.68
N ALA A 86 14.90 -3.40 9.01
CA ALA A 86 16.28 -3.61 9.44
C ALA A 86 16.37 -4.45 10.74
N ARG A 87 15.47 -4.22 11.70
CA ARG A 87 15.38 -5.04 12.94
C ARG A 87 14.94 -6.47 12.64
N MET A 88 13.94 -6.63 11.79
CA MET A 88 13.46 -7.94 11.35
C MET A 88 14.57 -8.75 10.66
N CYS A 89 15.40 -8.11 9.82
CA CYS A 89 16.56 -8.76 9.18
C CYS A 89 17.68 -9.13 10.17
N ALA A 90 17.75 -8.47 11.32
CA ALA A 90 18.73 -8.77 12.36
C ALA A 90 18.28 -9.90 13.30
N LEU A 91 17.07 -10.45 13.14
CA LEU A 91 16.58 -11.56 13.95
C LEU A 91 17.42 -12.82 13.74
N GLU A 92 17.80 -13.44 14.86
CA GLU A 92 18.50 -14.72 14.82
C GLU A 92 17.56 -15.86 14.38
N PRO A 93 17.99 -16.72 13.45
CA PRO A 93 17.21 -17.89 13.04
C PRO A 93 16.90 -18.81 14.22
N GLY A 94 15.67 -19.33 14.26
CA GLY A 94 15.21 -20.24 15.33
C GLY A 94 14.68 -19.54 16.58
N THR A 95 14.67 -18.21 16.61
CA THR A 95 13.93 -17.45 17.63
C THR A 95 12.42 -17.49 17.35
N VAL A 96 11.60 -17.40 18.40
CA VAL A 96 10.12 -17.32 18.29
C VAL A 96 9.70 -16.21 17.33
N MET A 97 10.35 -15.06 17.43
CA MET A 97 10.04 -13.91 16.58
C MET A 97 10.45 -14.13 15.12
N HIS A 98 11.56 -14.82 14.86
CA HIS A 98 11.94 -15.22 13.51
C HIS A 98 10.92 -16.21 12.91
N GLU A 99 10.43 -17.18 13.69
CA GLU A 99 9.36 -18.08 13.25
C GLU A 99 8.05 -17.34 13.00
N PHE A 100 7.70 -16.40 13.88
CA PHE A 100 6.51 -15.58 13.72
C PHE A 100 6.59 -14.70 12.46
N THR A 101 7.76 -14.18 12.13
CA THR A 101 8.01 -13.45 10.88
C THR A 101 7.72 -14.32 9.64
N ASN A 102 8.02 -15.62 9.70
CA ASN A 102 7.68 -16.54 8.61
C ASN A 102 6.15 -16.73 8.48
N ALA A 103 5.42 -16.76 9.60
CA ALA A 103 3.96 -16.77 9.57
C ALA A 103 3.40 -15.47 8.96
N MET A 104 3.95 -14.31 9.33
CA MET A 104 3.58 -13.01 8.74
C MET A 104 3.80 -12.99 7.22
N ARG A 105 4.93 -13.52 6.73
CA ARG A 105 5.19 -13.66 5.29
C ARG A 105 4.11 -14.47 4.59
N GLN A 106 3.67 -15.58 5.19
CA GLN A 106 2.58 -16.38 4.64
C GLN A 106 1.24 -15.63 4.66
N ALA A 107 0.93 -14.93 5.75
CA ALA A 107 -0.28 -14.14 5.90
C ALA A 107 -0.35 -13.01 4.85
N VAL A 108 0.73 -12.25 4.67
CA VAL A 108 0.85 -11.20 3.65
C VAL A 108 0.64 -11.79 2.25
N ARG A 109 1.29 -12.90 1.92
CA ARG A 109 1.11 -13.55 0.61
C ARG A 109 -0.33 -13.96 0.36
N ARG A 110 -1.03 -14.50 1.37
CA ARG A 110 -2.45 -14.89 1.26
C ARG A 110 -3.36 -13.68 1.15
N ALA A 111 -3.17 -12.68 2.02
CA ALA A 111 -3.97 -11.47 2.05
C ALA A 111 -3.83 -10.64 0.77
N PHE A 112 -2.62 -10.58 0.19
CA PHE A 112 -2.33 -9.75 -0.97
C PHE A 112 -2.09 -10.55 -2.26
N ALA A 113 -2.41 -11.85 -2.30
CA ALA A 113 -2.21 -12.71 -3.47
C ALA A 113 -2.67 -12.09 -4.80
N PRO A 114 -3.87 -11.45 -4.91
CA PRO A 114 -4.30 -10.82 -6.15
C PRO A 114 -3.44 -9.62 -6.59
N ALA A 115 -2.81 -8.94 -5.64
CA ALA A 115 -1.96 -7.76 -5.86
C ALA A 115 -0.47 -8.11 -6.05
N LEU A 116 -0.05 -9.31 -5.62
CA LEU A 116 1.32 -9.82 -5.75
C LEU A 116 1.56 -10.58 -7.07
N VAL A 117 0.50 -10.97 -7.79
CA VAL A 117 0.64 -11.47 -9.17
C VAL A 117 1.14 -10.31 -10.05
N PRO A 118 2.27 -10.47 -10.78
CA PRO A 118 2.67 -9.48 -11.77
C PRO A 118 1.57 -9.44 -12.83
N THR A 119 0.70 -8.45 -12.78
CA THR A 119 -0.28 -8.25 -13.84
C THR A 119 0.52 -8.12 -15.14
N PRO A 120 0.29 -8.96 -16.17
CA PRO A 120 0.93 -8.77 -17.45
C PRO A 120 0.59 -7.35 -17.89
N ARG A 121 1.62 -6.50 -18.04
CA ARG A 121 1.43 -5.14 -18.55
C ARG A 121 0.82 -5.30 -19.93
N THR A 122 -0.49 -5.14 -20.04
CA THR A 122 -1.13 -4.93 -21.34
C THR A 122 -0.50 -3.64 -21.83
N ARG A 123 0.42 -3.74 -22.79
CA ARG A 123 0.95 -2.57 -23.50
C ARG A 123 -0.29 -1.78 -23.92
N PRO A 124 -0.43 -0.50 -23.54
CA PRO A 124 -1.46 0.31 -24.15
C PRO A 124 -1.20 0.25 -25.66
N ALA A 125 -2.21 -0.18 -26.41
CA ALA A 125 -2.22 -0.13 -27.86
C ALA A 125 -2.35 1.36 -28.27
N SER A 126 -1.32 2.14 -27.99
CA SER A 126 -1.15 3.51 -28.45
C SER A 126 0.10 3.56 -29.31
N ASP A 127 0.12 2.74 -30.37
CA ASP A 127 1.08 2.85 -31.46
C ASP A 127 0.53 2.11 -32.68
N ARG A 128 -0.45 2.74 -33.37
CA ARG A 128 -0.67 2.53 -34.82
C ARG A 128 -1.72 3.39 -35.54
N ARG A 129 -2.24 4.48 -34.96
CA ARG A 129 -3.13 5.39 -35.72
C ARG A 129 -3.11 6.81 -35.16
N ALA A 130 -2.22 7.65 -35.68
CA ALA A 130 -2.42 9.10 -35.92
C ALA A 130 -1.13 9.83 -36.39
N LEU A 131 -0.24 9.17 -37.13
CA LEU A 131 0.69 9.85 -38.05
C LEU A 131 0.18 9.63 -39.47
N ALA A 132 -1.00 10.17 -39.76
CA ALA A 132 -1.58 10.20 -41.10
C ALA A 132 -2.56 11.38 -41.22
N THR A 133 -2.10 12.59 -40.89
CA THR A 133 -2.71 13.85 -41.37
C THR A 133 -1.65 14.95 -41.30
N ALA A 134 -0.67 14.84 -42.18
CA ALA A 134 0.08 15.98 -42.70
C ALA A 134 -0.02 15.89 -44.23
N ALA A 135 -1.07 16.49 -44.80
CA ALA A 135 -1.20 16.87 -46.20
C ALA A 135 -2.54 17.59 -46.38
N GLY A 136 -2.49 18.92 -46.34
CA GLY A 136 -3.58 19.87 -46.55
C GLY A 136 -3.03 21.26 -46.43
#